data_AF-A0A917TUT7-F1
#
_entry.id   AF-A0A917TUT7-F1
#
_cell.length_a   1.000
_cell.length_b   1.000
_cell.length_c   1.000
_cell.angle_alpha   90.00
_cell.angle_beta   90.00
_cell.angle_gamma   90.00
#
_symmetry.space_group_name_H-M   'P 1'
#
loop_
_entity.id
_entity.type
_entity.pdbx_description
1 polymer ?
#
loop_
_entity_poly.entity_id
_entity_poly.type
_entity_poly.pdbx_seq_one_letter_code
_entity_poly.pdbx_strand_id
1 'polypeptide(L)'
;MATAHDVAAAVLSELGPMTAMKLEKLVYYCQGWHLAREGHPLFQEPIEAWREGPVVPLLYRHHRRQRTVSDWPHGEPSRLTPAQAATVRWVAANYGRFSAAELSTMTHHELPWRVARGALPDSASSTEQLDIDLMRTYFARQVANVETAVALASANAALEGVEFDEDWQDKLRDVASGVTDADELIAQEIARIHGDRD
;
A
#
# COMPACT_ATOMS: atom_id res chain seq x y z
N MET A 1 -13.83 2.63 13.92
CA MET A 1 -12.94 2.13 12.87
C MET A 1 -13.72 2.12 11.57
N ALA A 2 -13.11 2.55 10.46
CA ALA A 2 -13.77 2.57 9.16
C ALA A 2 -13.93 1.14 8.61
N THR A 3 -14.96 0.95 7.80
CA THR A 3 -15.24 -0.30 7.08
C THR A 3 -14.91 -0.15 5.60
N ALA A 4 -14.78 -1.27 4.89
CA ALA A 4 -14.65 -1.23 3.43
C ALA A 4 -15.86 -0.57 2.76
N HIS A 5 -17.04 -0.64 3.36
CA HIS A 5 -18.23 0.05 2.86
C HIS A 5 -18.09 1.57 2.94
N ASP A 6 -17.58 2.11 4.05
CA ASP A 6 -17.36 3.56 4.21
C ASP A 6 -16.39 4.09 3.16
N VAL A 7 -15.33 3.33 2.88
CA VAL A 7 -14.33 3.66 1.84
C VAL A 7 -14.94 3.59 0.45
N ALA A 8 -15.71 2.55 0.13
CA ALA A 8 -16.38 2.42 -1.17
C ALA A 8 -17.36 3.58 -1.43
N ALA A 9 -18.14 3.97 -0.42
CA ALA A 9 -19.03 5.14 -0.49
C ALA A 9 -18.23 6.43 -0.72
N ALA A 10 -17.11 6.61 -0.02
CA ALA A 10 -16.25 7.79 -0.19
C ALA A 10 -15.64 7.86 -1.60
N VAL A 11 -15.16 6.73 -2.14
CA VAL A 11 -14.62 6.66 -3.52
C VAL A 11 -15.68 7.06 -4.56
N LEU A 12 -16.92 6.58 -4.41
CA LEU A 12 -18.03 6.98 -5.29
C LEU A 12 -18.40 8.45 -5.12
N SER A 13 -18.32 9.00 -3.91
CA SER A 13 -18.59 10.41 -3.67
C SER A 13 -17.54 11.32 -4.34
N GLU A 14 -16.29 10.88 -4.45
CA GLU A 14 -15.19 11.63 -5.10
C GLU A 14 -15.22 11.54 -6.63
N LEU A 15 -15.55 10.36 -7.18
CA LEU A 15 -15.37 10.07 -8.61
C LEU A 15 -16.68 9.85 -9.39
N GLY A 16 -17.81 9.75 -8.69
CA GLY A 16 -19.11 9.42 -9.27
C GLY A 16 -19.25 7.96 -9.72
N PRO A 17 -20.31 7.65 -10.47
CA PRO A 17 -20.62 6.29 -10.91
C PRO A 17 -19.49 5.64 -11.71
N MET A 18 -19.24 4.36 -11.44
CA MET A 18 -18.16 3.61 -12.08
C MET A 18 -18.47 2.13 -12.18
N THR A 19 -17.65 1.37 -12.89
CA THR A 19 -17.80 -0.10 -12.92
C THR A 19 -17.48 -0.71 -11.55
N ALA A 20 -18.17 -1.80 -11.20
CA ALA A 20 -17.89 -2.54 -9.97
C ALA A 20 -16.41 -2.95 -9.82
N MET A 21 -15.79 -3.40 -10.92
CA MET A 21 -14.38 -3.77 -10.95
C MET A 21 -13.45 -2.57 -10.64
N LYS A 22 -13.76 -1.39 -11.19
CA LYS A 22 -12.98 -0.17 -10.89
C LYS A 22 -13.09 0.21 -9.41
N LEU A 23 -14.28 0.12 -8.84
CA LEU A 23 -14.50 0.40 -7.41
C LEU A 23 -13.64 -0.52 -6.52
N GLU A 24 -13.65 -1.83 -6.77
CA GLU A 24 -12.82 -2.80 -6.04
C GLU A 24 -11.33 -2.43 -6.08
N LYS A 25 -10.82 -2.06 -7.26
CA LYS A 25 -9.42 -1.70 -7.44
C LYS A 25 -9.05 -0.41 -6.70
N LEU A 26 -9.92 0.60 -6.75
CA LEU A 26 -9.70 1.84 -6.04
C LEU A 26 -9.75 1.65 -4.51
N VAL A 27 -10.65 0.80 -4.00
CA VAL A 27 -10.69 0.45 -2.57
C VAL A 27 -9.41 -0.29 -2.15
N TYR A 28 -8.91 -1.22 -2.98
CA TYR A 28 -7.60 -1.85 -2.76
C TYR A 28 -6.46 -0.82 -2.69
N TYR A 29 -6.39 0.13 -3.62
CA TYR A 29 -5.39 1.18 -3.58
C TYR A 29 -5.53 2.08 -2.33
N CYS A 30 -6.75 2.35 -1.86
CA CYS A 30 -6.95 3.06 -0.61
C CYS A 30 -6.35 2.31 0.58
N GLN A 31 -6.56 0.99 0.69
CA GLN A 31 -5.93 0.18 1.74
C GLN A 31 -4.40 0.21 1.66
N GLY A 32 -3.83 -0.04 0.47
CA GLY A 32 -2.39 -0.08 0.25
C GLY A 32 -1.70 1.24 0.58
N TRP A 33 -2.23 2.36 0.08
CA TRP A 33 -1.65 3.68 0.35
C TRP A 33 -1.85 4.17 1.78
N HIS A 34 -2.95 3.78 2.44
CA HIS A 34 -3.14 4.10 3.84
C HIS A 34 -2.18 3.32 4.73
N LEU A 35 -2.01 2.02 4.48
CA LEU A 35 -1.03 1.18 5.17
C LEU A 35 0.38 1.76 5.06
N ALA A 36 0.77 2.22 3.88
CA ALA A 36 2.09 2.80 3.64
C ALA A 36 2.34 4.10 4.41
N ARG A 37 1.30 4.92 4.64
CA ARG A 37 1.42 6.25 5.24
C ARG A 37 1.21 6.24 6.75
N GLU A 38 0.20 5.50 7.21
CA GLU A 38 -0.23 5.49 8.61
C GLU A 38 0.26 4.26 9.37
N GLY A 39 0.86 3.29 8.67
CA GLY A 39 1.40 2.06 9.26
C GLY A 39 0.36 1.05 9.72
N HIS A 40 -0.94 1.37 9.61
CA HIS A 40 -2.06 0.51 10.02
C HIS A 40 -3.18 0.45 8.96
N PRO A 41 -4.05 -0.59 9.00
CA PRO A 41 -5.14 -0.77 8.02
C PRO A 41 -6.13 0.41 7.97
N LEU A 42 -6.64 0.72 6.76
CA LEU A 42 -7.75 1.67 6.57
C LEU A 42 -9.06 1.04 7.04
N PHE A 43 -9.26 -0.22 6.70
CA PHE A 43 -10.35 -1.08 7.11
C PHE A 43 -9.84 -2.51 7.39
N GLN A 44 -10.64 -3.35 8.04
CA GLN A 44 -10.22 -4.67 8.56
C GLN A 44 -10.62 -5.84 7.67
N GLU A 45 -11.58 -5.63 6.77
CA GLU A 45 -12.07 -6.65 5.87
C GLU A 45 -10.96 -7.18 4.96
N PRO A 46 -10.91 -8.51 4.73
CA PRO A 46 -9.87 -9.11 3.92
C PRO A 46 -9.99 -8.69 2.45
N ILE A 47 -8.84 -8.60 1.78
CA ILE A 47 -8.73 -8.46 0.33
C ILE A 47 -8.20 -9.78 -0.20
N GLU A 48 -8.83 -10.32 -1.24
CA GLU A 48 -8.47 -11.61 -1.84
C GLU A 48 -7.91 -11.44 -3.26
N ALA A 49 -6.98 -12.30 -3.65
CA ALA A 49 -6.25 -12.28 -4.92
C ALA A 49 -7.05 -12.92 -6.08
N TRP A 50 -8.20 -12.35 -6.41
CA TRP A 50 -9.09 -12.90 -7.43
C TRP A 50 -8.50 -12.83 -8.84
N ARG A 51 -9.14 -13.55 -9.78
CA ARG A 51 -8.74 -13.63 -11.19
C ARG A 51 -8.53 -12.28 -11.87
N GLU A 52 -9.40 -11.32 -11.59
CA GLU A 52 -9.35 -9.98 -12.21
C GLU A 52 -8.65 -8.97 -11.28
N GLY A 53 -7.69 -9.41 -10.47
CA GLY A 53 -7.00 -8.58 -9.48
C GLY A 53 -7.64 -8.62 -8.07
N PRO A 54 -7.16 -7.81 -7.12
CA PRO A 54 -7.61 -7.82 -5.73
C PRO A 54 -9.08 -7.40 -5.59
N VAL A 55 -9.81 -8.06 -4.69
CA VAL A 55 -11.25 -7.85 -4.43
C VAL A 55 -11.50 -7.92 -2.93
N VAL A 56 -12.32 -7.01 -2.40
CA VAL A 56 -12.90 -7.12 -1.06
C VAL A 56 -14.18 -7.96 -1.16
N PRO A 57 -14.20 -9.22 -0.68
CA PRO A 57 -15.36 -10.10 -0.88
C PRO A 57 -16.64 -9.55 -0.26
N LEU A 58 -16.52 -8.76 0.82
CA LEU A 58 -17.64 -8.07 1.42
C LEU A 58 -18.31 -7.13 0.40
N LEU A 59 -17.57 -6.28 -0.29
CA LEU A 59 -18.12 -5.37 -1.30
C LEU A 59 -18.66 -6.14 -2.51
N TYR A 60 -17.90 -7.14 -2.98
CA TYR A 60 -18.33 -7.98 -4.09
C TYR A 60 -19.72 -8.57 -3.89
N ARG A 61 -20.03 -9.07 -2.68
CA ARG A 61 -21.36 -9.63 -2.41
C ARG A 61 -22.50 -8.65 -2.70
N HIS A 62 -22.30 -7.35 -2.55
CA HIS A 62 -23.33 -6.32 -2.79
C HIS A 62 -23.43 -5.92 -4.27
N HIS A 63 -22.31 -5.85 -5.00
CA HIS A 63 -22.30 -5.43 -6.41
C HIS A 63 -22.19 -6.55 -7.45
N ARG A 64 -22.06 -7.83 -7.06
CA ARG A 64 -21.83 -8.98 -7.98
C ARG A 64 -22.81 -9.14 -9.15
N ARG A 65 -23.95 -8.44 -9.14
CA ARG A 65 -24.96 -8.44 -10.23
C ARG A 65 -25.07 -7.09 -10.94
N GLN A 66 -24.19 -6.16 -10.63
CA GLN A 66 -24.18 -4.79 -11.11
C GLN A 66 -22.91 -4.56 -11.92
N ARG A 67 -23.05 -4.14 -13.18
CA ARG A 67 -21.88 -3.76 -13.99
C ARG A 67 -21.35 -2.38 -13.59
N THR A 68 -22.28 -1.49 -13.25
CA THR A 68 -22.03 -0.12 -12.82
C THR A 68 -22.62 0.07 -11.44
N VAL A 69 -21.86 0.74 -10.56
CA VAL A 69 -22.26 1.14 -9.23
C VAL A 69 -22.33 2.66 -9.23
N SER A 70 -23.51 3.20 -8.96
CA SER A 70 -23.75 4.65 -8.93
C SER A 70 -23.87 5.21 -7.53
N ASP A 71 -24.21 4.36 -6.56
CA ASP A 71 -24.40 4.71 -5.16
C ASP A 71 -24.01 3.51 -4.27
N TRP A 72 -23.69 3.78 -3.00
CA TRP A 72 -23.31 2.78 -2.01
C TRP A 72 -23.95 3.05 -0.65
N PRO A 73 -25.24 2.70 -0.46
CA PRO A 73 -26.00 3.02 0.75
C PRO A 73 -25.58 2.22 1.99
N HIS A 74 -24.56 1.36 1.85
CA HIS A 74 -24.06 0.50 2.93
C HIS A 74 -22.91 1.12 3.72
N GLY A 75 -22.38 2.27 3.27
CA GLY A 75 -21.26 2.96 3.89
C GLY A 75 -21.58 4.41 4.18
N GLU A 76 -20.84 4.99 5.12
CA GLU A 76 -21.00 6.37 5.53
C GLU A 76 -19.64 7.10 5.48
N PRO A 77 -19.38 7.90 4.43
CA PRO A 77 -18.08 8.58 4.25
C PRO A 77 -17.68 9.48 5.43
N SER A 78 -18.64 10.01 6.19
CA SER A 78 -18.39 10.85 7.37
C SER A 78 -17.79 10.08 8.55
N ARG A 79 -17.76 8.75 8.51
CA ARG A 79 -17.08 7.91 9.52
C ARG A 79 -15.57 7.80 9.29
N LEU A 80 -15.07 8.24 8.14
CA LEU A 80 -13.63 8.30 7.86
C LEU A 80 -12.99 9.42 8.68
N THR A 81 -11.86 9.14 9.32
CA THR A 81 -11.04 10.19 9.93
C THR A 81 -10.46 11.11 8.84
N PRO A 82 -9.97 12.31 9.19
CA PRO A 82 -9.35 13.22 8.21
C PRO A 82 -8.22 12.57 7.39
N ALA A 83 -7.36 11.76 8.03
CA ALA A 83 -6.27 11.04 7.36
C ALA A 83 -6.78 9.96 6.39
N GLN A 84 -7.82 9.22 6.80
CA GLN A 84 -8.48 8.22 5.96
C GLN A 84 -9.13 8.87 4.73
N ALA A 85 -9.89 9.94 4.93
CA ALA A 85 -10.51 10.69 3.84
C ALA A 85 -9.47 11.34 2.91
N ALA A 86 -8.34 11.83 3.45
CA ALA A 86 -7.22 12.34 2.66
C ALA A 86 -6.60 11.25 1.78
N THR A 87 -6.50 10.02 2.29
CA THR A 87 -6.04 8.86 1.51
C THR A 87 -6.98 8.61 0.33
N VAL A 88 -8.30 8.57 0.57
CA VAL A 88 -9.30 8.36 -0.50
C VAL A 88 -9.22 9.44 -1.57
N ARG A 89 -9.16 10.73 -1.19
CA ARG A 89 -9.00 11.85 -2.14
C ARG A 89 -7.73 11.72 -2.97
N TRP A 90 -6.62 11.37 -2.34
CA TRP A 90 -5.36 11.21 -3.04
C TRP A 90 -5.41 10.04 -4.03
N VAL A 91 -6.01 8.91 -3.65
CA VAL A 91 -6.21 7.77 -4.57
C VAL A 91 -7.12 8.17 -5.72
N ALA A 92 -8.22 8.88 -5.45
CA ALA A 92 -9.12 9.37 -6.47
C ALA A 92 -8.39 10.27 -7.49
N ALA A 93 -7.55 11.21 -7.02
CA ALA A 93 -6.78 12.10 -7.88
C ALA A 93 -5.74 11.37 -8.76
N ASN A 94 -5.08 10.33 -8.23
CA ASN A 94 -3.96 9.67 -8.92
C ASN A 94 -4.41 8.47 -9.78
N TYR A 95 -5.42 7.73 -9.32
CA TYR A 95 -5.89 6.48 -9.94
C TYR A 95 -7.26 6.60 -10.60
N GLY A 96 -8.04 7.63 -10.27
CA GLY A 96 -9.41 7.80 -10.77
C GLY A 96 -9.50 7.95 -12.29
N ARG A 97 -8.44 8.41 -12.96
CA ARG A 97 -8.38 8.51 -14.43
C ARG A 97 -8.28 7.17 -15.16
N PHE A 98 -7.80 6.12 -14.49
CA PHE A 98 -7.62 4.82 -15.13
C PHE A 98 -8.95 4.08 -15.30
N SER A 99 -9.07 3.32 -16.37
CA SER A 99 -10.15 2.38 -16.60
C SER A 99 -10.02 1.17 -15.67
N ALA A 100 -11.11 0.41 -15.54
CA ALA A 100 -11.10 -0.82 -14.75
C ALA A 100 -10.06 -1.83 -15.27
N ALA A 101 -9.89 -1.92 -16.60
CA ALA A 101 -8.94 -2.82 -17.23
C ALA A 101 -7.49 -2.38 -16.96
N GLU A 102 -7.18 -1.09 -17.05
CA GLU A 102 -5.85 -0.58 -16.71
C GLU A 102 -5.50 -0.82 -15.25
N LEU A 103 -6.42 -0.53 -14.31
CA LEU A 103 -6.22 -0.82 -12.89
C LEU A 103 -6.03 -2.32 -12.64
N SER A 104 -6.80 -3.17 -13.33
CA SER A 104 -6.60 -4.63 -13.29
C SER A 104 -5.18 -4.98 -13.73
N THR A 105 -4.76 -4.56 -14.93
CA THR A 105 -3.39 -4.79 -15.44
C THR A 105 -2.33 -4.30 -14.46
N MET A 106 -2.48 -3.11 -13.87
CA MET A 106 -1.55 -2.61 -12.86
C MET A 106 -1.45 -3.59 -11.70
N THR A 107 -2.57 -3.95 -11.07
CA THR A 107 -2.58 -4.86 -9.92
C THR A 107 -2.01 -6.25 -10.20
N HIS A 108 -2.06 -6.75 -11.44
CA HIS A 108 -1.43 -8.02 -11.83
C HIS A 108 0.11 -7.97 -11.80
N HIS A 109 0.69 -6.78 -11.91
CA HIS A 109 2.14 -6.59 -11.81
C HIS A 109 2.61 -6.33 -10.37
N GLU A 110 1.69 -6.15 -9.42
CA GLU A 110 2.00 -5.77 -8.05
C GLU A 110 2.29 -6.99 -7.18
N LEU A 111 3.31 -6.87 -6.33
CA LEU A 111 3.82 -7.99 -5.53
C LEU A 111 2.77 -8.61 -4.59
N PRO A 112 1.93 -7.85 -3.87
CA PRO A 112 0.95 -8.43 -2.94
C PRO A 112 -0.02 -9.39 -3.63
N TRP A 113 -0.56 -9.01 -4.78
CA TRP A 113 -1.48 -9.85 -5.54
C TRP A 113 -0.76 -11.06 -6.15
N ARG A 114 0.45 -10.87 -6.70
CA ARG A 114 1.23 -11.96 -7.30
C ARG A 114 1.63 -13.03 -6.29
N VAL A 115 2.05 -12.62 -5.09
CA VAL A 115 2.44 -13.55 -4.02
C VAL A 115 1.23 -14.35 -3.55
N ALA A 116 0.12 -13.70 -3.25
CA ALA A 116 -1.12 -14.37 -2.84
C ALA A 116 -1.66 -15.30 -3.93
N ARG A 117 -1.50 -14.95 -5.21
CA ARG A 117 -1.92 -15.82 -6.33
C ARG A 117 -0.98 -16.99 -6.58
N GLY A 118 0.30 -16.86 -6.24
CA GLY A 118 1.30 -17.90 -6.44
C GLY A 118 1.43 -18.34 -7.91
N ALA A 119 1.55 -19.65 -8.12
CA ALA A 119 1.74 -20.25 -9.46
C ALA A 119 0.42 -20.60 -10.18
N LEU A 120 -0.72 -20.04 -9.75
CA LEU A 120 -2.01 -20.32 -10.39
C LEU A 120 -2.04 -19.79 -11.83
N PRO A 121 -2.64 -20.54 -12.78
CA PRO A 121 -2.87 -20.03 -14.14
C PRO A 121 -3.72 -18.75 -14.14
N ASP A 122 -3.53 -17.90 -15.15
CA ASP A 122 -4.28 -16.65 -15.30
C ASP A 122 -5.81 -16.86 -15.32
N SER A 123 -6.28 -18.00 -15.86
CA SER A 123 -7.70 -18.33 -15.93
C SER A 123 -8.29 -18.85 -14.61
N ALA A 124 -7.47 -19.24 -13.64
CA ALA A 124 -7.92 -19.86 -12.40
C ALA A 124 -8.54 -18.82 -11.44
N SER A 125 -9.58 -19.24 -10.72
CA SER A 125 -10.08 -18.49 -9.57
C SER A 125 -9.14 -18.64 -8.38
N SER A 126 -9.07 -17.62 -7.54
CA SER A 126 -8.40 -17.67 -6.24
C SER A 126 -9.19 -16.82 -5.25
N THR A 127 -9.17 -17.24 -3.98
CA THR A 127 -9.71 -16.53 -2.81
C THR A 127 -8.62 -16.35 -1.75
N GLU A 128 -7.35 -16.52 -2.13
CA GLU A 128 -6.22 -16.37 -1.21
C GLU A 128 -6.14 -14.92 -0.72
N GLN A 129 -5.98 -14.73 0.58
CA GLN A 129 -5.96 -13.38 1.16
C GLN A 129 -4.62 -12.71 0.91
N LEU A 130 -4.64 -11.40 0.66
CA LEU A 130 -3.44 -10.60 0.57
C LEU A 130 -2.86 -10.41 1.98
N ASP A 131 -1.56 -10.62 2.11
CA ASP A 131 -0.83 -10.34 3.33
C ASP A 131 -0.71 -8.82 3.55
N ILE A 132 -1.19 -8.35 4.70
CA ILE A 132 -1.26 -6.92 5.04
C ILE A 132 0.13 -6.30 5.23
N ASP A 133 1.08 -7.04 5.80
CA ASP A 133 2.45 -6.57 5.99
C ASP A 133 3.17 -6.45 4.65
N LEU A 134 2.97 -7.42 3.76
CA LEU A 134 3.48 -7.37 2.39
C LEU A 134 2.88 -6.20 1.61
N MET A 135 1.56 -5.95 1.74
CA MET A 135 0.92 -4.77 1.16
C MET A 135 1.58 -3.49 1.67
N ARG A 136 1.71 -3.36 3.00
CA ARG A 136 2.34 -2.19 3.63
C ARG A 136 3.76 -1.96 3.10
N THR A 137 4.61 -2.98 3.13
CA THR A 137 6.00 -2.88 2.66
C THR A 137 6.06 -2.56 1.17
N TYR A 138 5.20 -3.16 0.34
CA TYR A 138 5.17 -2.92 -1.09
C TYR A 138 4.80 -1.46 -1.44
N PHE A 139 3.74 -0.93 -0.83
CA PHE A 139 3.31 0.46 -1.09
C PHE A 139 4.25 1.48 -0.42
N ALA A 140 4.79 1.19 0.76
CA ALA A 140 5.76 2.07 1.42
C ALA A 140 7.03 2.27 0.57
N ARG A 141 7.53 1.21 -0.07
CA ARG A 141 8.68 1.29 -1.00
C ARG A 141 8.46 2.22 -2.19
N GLN A 142 7.21 2.44 -2.61
CA GLN A 142 6.91 3.30 -3.77
C GLN A 142 6.88 4.79 -3.44
N VAL A 143 6.72 5.15 -2.16
CA VAL A 143 6.69 6.54 -1.67
C VAL A 143 7.78 6.76 -0.64
N ALA A 144 8.78 5.88 -0.58
CA ALA A 144 9.95 6.07 0.24
C ALA A 144 10.68 7.34 -0.22
N ASN A 145 10.32 8.46 0.39
CA ASN A 145 11.20 9.59 0.51
C ASN A 145 12.31 9.21 1.49
N VAL A 146 13.38 9.99 1.47
CA VAL A 146 14.59 9.80 2.28
C VAL A 146 14.23 9.47 3.74
N GLU A 147 13.35 10.26 4.35
CA GLU A 147 12.94 10.07 5.75
C GLU A 147 12.21 8.75 6.01
N THR A 148 11.34 8.32 5.09
CA THR A 148 10.62 7.05 5.24
C THR A 148 11.56 5.87 5.09
N ALA A 149 12.54 5.96 4.18
CA ALA A 149 13.57 4.94 4.04
C ALA A 149 14.41 4.81 5.32
N VAL A 150 14.81 5.95 5.90
CA VAL A 150 15.55 5.98 7.17
C VAL A 150 14.71 5.44 8.33
N ALA A 151 13.47 5.88 8.48
CA ALA A 151 12.58 5.42 9.55
C ALA A 151 12.35 3.90 9.50
N LEU A 152 12.16 3.33 8.31
CA LEU A 152 12.03 1.88 8.12
C LEU A 152 13.32 1.14 8.44
N ALA A 153 14.47 1.66 8.01
CA ALA A 153 15.77 1.06 8.33
C ALA A 153 16.02 1.05 9.86
N SER A 154 15.78 2.18 10.52
CA SER A 154 15.91 2.31 11.98
C SER A 154 14.93 1.42 12.74
N ALA A 155 13.67 1.32 12.30
CA ALA A 155 12.69 0.45 12.93
C ALA A 155 13.07 -1.04 12.83
N ASN A 156 13.61 -1.46 11.67
CA ASN A 156 14.08 -2.85 11.50
C ASN A 156 15.31 -3.15 12.35
N ALA A 157 16.27 -2.24 12.42
CA ALA A 157 17.46 -2.40 13.27
C ALA A 157 17.07 -2.51 14.76
N ALA A 158 16.10 -1.71 15.21
CA ALA A 158 15.62 -1.74 16.59
C ALA A 158 14.99 -3.09 16.96
N LEU A 159 14.32 -3.77 16.02
CA LEU A 159 13.81 -5.14 16.22
C LEU A 159 14.93 -6.16 16.43
N GLU A 160 16.13 -5.90 15.89
CA GLU A 160 17.33 -6.71 16.08
C GLU A 160 18.15 -6.28 17.30
N GLY A 161 17.63 -5.34 18.11
CA GLY A 161 18.32 -4.80 19.29
C GLY A 161 19.41 -3.78 18.95
N VAL A 162 19.41 -3.26 17.72
CA VAL A 162 20.36 -2.23 17.26
C VAL A 162 19.62 -0.90 17.16
N GLU A 163 19.98 0.07 18.00
CA GLU A 163 19.47 1.44 17.87
C GLU A 163 20.41 2.28 17.00
N PHE A 164 19.85 2.89 15.96
CA PHE A 164 20.53 3.93 15.19
C PHE A 164 20.32 5.28 15.85
N ASP A 165 21.41 5.86 16.33
CA ASP A 165 21.47 7.23 16.85
C ASP A 165 21.30 8.27 15.72
N GLU A 166 21.30 9.55 16.08
CA GLU A 166 21.10 10.63 15.11
C GLU A 166 22.16 10.64 13.99
N ASP A 167 23.43 10.30 14.32
CA ASP A 167 24.53 10.22 13.34
C ASP A 167 24.28 9.10 12.30
N TRP A 168 23.84 7.93 12.75
CA TRP A 168 23.47 6.84 11.84
C TRP A 168 22.23 7.16 11.02
N GLN A 169 21.25 7.84 11.61
CA GLN A 169 20.07 8.28 10.86
C GLN A 169 20.45 9.28 9.77
N ASP A 170 21.36 10.22 10.02
CA ASP A 170 21.87 11.16 9.02
C ASP A 170 22.61 10.43 7.88
N LYS A 171 23.49 9.47 8.20
CA LYS A 171 24.18 8.65 7.19
C LYS A 171 23.19 7.87 6.32
N LEU A 172 22.14 7.32 6.93
CA LEU A 172 21.07 6.64 6.19
C LEU A 172 20.28 7.61 5.30
N ARG A 173 20.11 8.88 5.70
CA ARG A 173 19.49 9.91 4.85
C ARG A 173 20.37 10.23 3.65
N ASP A 174 21.67 10.35 3.85
CA ASP A 174 22.63 10.60 2.76
C ASP A 174 22.64 9.46 1.75
N VAL A 175 22.58 8.20 2.23
CA VAL A 175 22.44 7.03 1.35
C VAL A 175 21.09 7.02 0.63
N ALA A 176 19.99 7.23 1.36
CA ALA A 176 18.65 7.19 0.77
C ALA A 176 18.36 8.36 -0.19
N SER A 177 19.06 9.49 -0.04
CA SER A 177 18.99 10.64 -0.95
C SER A 177 19.96 10.55 -2.13
N GLY A 178 20.90 9.59 -2.11
CA GLY A 178 21.94 9.42 -3.12
C GLY A 178 23.10 10.40 -3.00
N VAL A 179 23.25 11.08 -1.86
CA VAL A 179 24.41 11.92 -1.53
C VAL A 179 25.67 11.06 -1.33
N THR A 180 25.51 9.87 -0.74
CA THR A 180 26.59 8.92 -0.50
C THR A 180 26.18 7.54 -1.02
N ASP A 181 27.10 6.85 -1.67
CA ASP A 181 26.87 5.46 -2.07
C ASP A 181 26.94 4.53 -0.84
N ALA A 182 26.10 3.50 -0.78
CA ALA A 182 26.05 2.60 0.37
C ALA A 182 27.36 1.83 0.56
N ASP A 183 28.02 1.40 -0.53
CA ASP A 183 29.29 0.68 -0.46
C ASP A 183 30.42 1.61 0.01
N GLU A 184 30.35 2.89 -0.37
CA GLU A 184 31.27 3.92 0.08
C GLU A 184 31.13 4.17 1.60
N LEU A 185 29.91 4.32 2.10
CA LEU A 185 29.66 4.49 3.54
C LEU A 185 30.20 3.29 4.34
N ILE A 186 29.96 2.07 3.85
CA ILE A 186 30.46 0.84 4.49
C ILE A 186 32.00 0.84 4.51
N ALA A 187 32.65 1.20 3.41
CA ALA A 187 34.11 1.26 3.33
C ALA A 187 34.71 2.28 4.31
N GLN A 188 34.10 3.46 4.43
CA GLN A 188 34.51 4.51 5.37
C GLN A 188 34.40 4.04 6.83
N GLU A 189 33.30 3.38 7.18
CA GLU A 189 33.06 2.87 8.54
C GLU A 189 34.01 1.73 8.91
N ILE A 190 34.28 0.82 7.98
CA ILE A 190 35.30 -0.22 8.17
C ILE A 190 36.67 0.43 8.42
N ALA A 191 37.05 1.43 7.63
CA ALA A 191 38.32 2.12 7.80
C ALA A 191 38.41 2.84 9.16
N ARG A 192 37.34 3.49 9.60
CA ARG A 192 37.25 4.16 10.92
C ARG A 192 37.50 3.17 12.07
N ILE A 193 36.81 2.02 12.06
CA ILE A 193 36.94 0.99 13.10
C ILE A 193 38.36 0.40 13.16
N HIS A 194 39.05 0.30 12.01
CA HIS A 194 40.40 -0.25 11.94
C HIS A 194 41.49 0.81 12.20
N GLY A 195 41.20 2.09 12.01
CA GLY A 195 42.12 3.22 12.24
C GLY A 195 42.23 3.68 13.69
N ASP A 196 41.22 3.41 14.54
CA ASP A 196 41.22 3.73 15.98
C ASP A 196 41.96 2.68 16.86
N ARG A 197 42.77 1.79 16.25
CA ARG A 197 43.50 0.72 16.94
C ARG A 197 45.00 0.97 17.17
N ASP A 198 45.50 2.17 16.90
CA ASP A 198 46.88 2.60 17.20
C ASP A 198 46.96 3.55 18.41
#